data_AF-A0AAV3SV09-F1
#
_entry.id   AF-A0AAV3SV09-F1
#
_cell.length_a   1.000
_cell.length_b   1.000
_cell.length_c   1.000
_cell.angle_alpha   90.00
_cell.angle_beta   90.00
_cell.angle_gamma   90.00
#
_symmetry.space_group_name_H-M   'P 1'
#
loop_
_entity.id
_entity.type
_entity.pdbx_description
1 polymer ?
#
loop_
_entity_poly.entity_id
_entity_poly.type
_entity_poly.pdbx_seq_one_letter_code
_entity_poly.pdbx_strand_id
1 'polypeptide(L)'
;MSNGERRKIGERGQVTIPKELRERFGIESGEEVVIREEAGKIVIGRSVTREELAEGYRQRAQRDADLADELETVSAEANDRLGDPPEW
;
A
#
# COMPACT_ATOMS: atom_id res chain seq x y z
N MET A 1 14.76 18.18 0.50
CA MET A 1 15.46 18.21 -0.81
C MET A 1 15.49 16.78 -1.32
N SER A 2 14.77 16.45 -2.40
CA SER A 2 14.89 15.11 -3.00
C SER A 2 16.30 15.01 -3.60
N ASN A 3 17.14 14.16 -3.02
CA ASN A 3 18.50 13.93 -3.50
C ASN A 3 18.42 13.07 -4.77
N GLY A 4 18.14 13.70 -5.91
CA GLY A 4 18.03 13.01 -7.19
C GLY A 4 19.42 12.67 -7.72
N GLU A 5 19.76 11.39 -7.78
CA GLU A 5 20.99 10.93 -8.41
C GLU A 5 20.79 10.90 -9.94
N ARG A 6 21.66 11.60 -10.69
CA ARG A 6 21.61 11.57 -12.16
C ARG A 6 22.21 10.27 -12.68
N ARG A 7 21.47 9.57 -13.55
CA ARG A 7 21.95 8.38 -14.26
C ARG A 7 21.87 8.60 -15.76
N LYS A 8 22.83 8.05 -16.49
CA LYS A 8 22.77 7.98 -17.96
C LYS A 8 21.90 6.81 -18.37
N ILE A 9 21.12 7.01 -19.42
CA ILE A 9 20.41 5.94 -20.10
C ILE A 9 21.42 5.21 -20.98
N GLY A 10 21.47 3.89 -20.89
CA GLY A 10 22.32 3.06 -21.74
C GLY A 10 21.81 3.03 -23.19
N GLU A 11 22.63 2.55 -24.12
CA GLU A 11 22.33 2.53 -25.56
C GLU A 11 21.00 1.82 -25.91
N ARG A 12 20.57 0.88 -25.06
CA ARG A 12 19.32 0.12 -25.22
C ARG A 12 18.11 0.76 -24.53
N GLY A 13 18.21 2.00 -24.06
CA GLY A 13 17.14 2.68 -23.33
C GLY A 13 17.02 2.29 -21.84
N GLN A 14 17.97 1.51 -21.31
CA GLN A 14 17.94 1.03 -19.93
C GLN A 14 18.48 2.07 -18.95
N VAL A 15 17.84 2.20 -17.78
CA VAL A 15 18.33 2.99 -16.64
C VAL A 15 18.47 2.11 -15.41
N THR A 16 19.60 2.21 -14.71
CA THR A 16 19.83 1.44 -13.50
C THR A 16 19.21 2.13 -12.29
N ILE A 17 18.32 1.42 -11.57
CA ILE A 17 17.79 1.87 -10.29
C ILE A 17 18.88 1.70 -9.21
N PRO A 18 19.27 2.77 -8.50
CA PRO A 18 20.22 2.70 -7.38
C PRO A 18 19.83 1.68 -6.31
N LYS A 19 20.82 1.03 -5.70
CA LYS A 19 20.63 -0.03 -4.70
C LYS A 19 19.74 0.43 -3.52
N GLU A 20 19.99 1.61 -2.99
CA GLU A 20 19.24 2.18 -1.87
C GLU A 20 17.74 2.33 -2.19
N LEU A 21 17.40 2.70 -3.43
CA LEU A 21 16.01 2.81 -3.87
C LEU A 21 15.38 1.43 -4.02
N ARG A 22 16.12 0.46 -4.59
CA ARG A 22 15.63 -0.93 -4.69
C ARG A 22 15.33 -1.51 -3.33
N GLU A 23 16.21 -1.36 -2.35
CA GLU A 23 16.00 -1.88 -0.99
C GLU A 23 14.83 -1.20 -0.30
N ARG A 24 14.75 0.14 -0.36
CA ARG A 24 13.66 0.88 0.29
C ARG A 24 12.28 0.56 -0.30
N PHE A 25 12.23 0.33 -1.60
CA PHE A 25 10.99 -0.03 -2.29
C PHE A 25 10.83 -1.54 -2.49
N GLY A 26 11.70 -2.36 -1.91
CA GLY A 26 11.65 -3.83 -2.01
C GLY A 26 11.59 -4.38 -3.43
N ILE A 27 12.33 -3.77 -4.37
CA ILE A 27 12.42 -4.21 -5.78
C ILE A 27 13.61 -5.16 -5.91
N GLU A 28 13.34 -6.43 -6.18
CA GLU A 28 14.38 -7.45 -6.35
C GLU A 28 14.84 -7.61 -7.80
N SER A 29 15.99 -8.26 -7.99
CA SER A 29 16.50 -8.53 -9.33
C SER A 29 15.65 -9.59 -10.01
N GLY A 30 15.12 -9.28 -11.21
CA GLY A 30 14.25 -10.18 -11.96
C GLY A 30 12.75 -9.99 -11.66
N GLU A 31 12.40 -9.08 -10.76
CA GLU A 31 11.01 -8.68 -10.51
C GLU A 31 10.48 -7.77 -11.62
N GLU A 32 9.20 -7.93 -11.96
CA GLU A 32 8.50 -7.04 -12.88
C GLU A 32 8.08 -5.74 -12.19
N VAL A 33 8.27 -4.62 -12.89
CA VAL A 33 7.86 -3.29 -12.44
C VAL A 33 6.89 -2.68 -13.43
N VAL A 34 5.96 -1.88 -12.91
CA VAL A 34 5.04 -1.09 -13.73
C VAL A 34 5.67 0.26 -13.99
N ILE A 35 5.79 0.62 -15.27
CA ILE A 35 6.25 1.93 -15.73
C ILE A 35 5.05 2.67 -16.32
N ARG A 36 4.75 3.85 -15.78
CA ARG A 36 3.63 4.69 -16.24
C ARG A 36 3.97 6.17 -16.20
N GLU A 37 3.22 6.96 -16.96
CA GLU A 37 3.29 8.41 -16.89
C GLU A 37 2.35 8.95 -15.81
N GLU A 38 2.83 9.87 -14.98
CA GLU A 38 2.01 10.62 -14.04
C GLU A 38 2.53 12.06 -13.94
N ALA A 39 1.67 13.03 -14.20
CA ALA A 39 2.00 14.47 -14.14
C ALA A 39 3.30 14.85 -14.88
N GLY A 40 3.49 14.30 -16.10
CA GLY A 40 4.68 14.55 -16.93
C GLY A 40 5.96 13.90 -16.42
N LYS A 41 5.86 12.92 -15.51
CA LYS A 41 6.99 12.16 -14.96
C LYS A 41 6.81 10.68 -15.23
N ILE A 42 7.92 9.97 -15.41
CA ILE A 42 7.93 8.51 -15.41
C ILE A 42 7.92 8.05 -13.95
N VAL A 43 6.89 7.29 -13.59
CA VAL A 43 6.76 6.64 -12.28
C VAL A 43 6.97 5.15 -12.47
N ILE A 44 7.87 4.59 -11.66
CA ILE A 44 8.16 3.16 -11.59
C ILE A 44 7.64 2.66 -10.25
N GLY A 45 6.75 1.67 -10.28
CA GLY A 45 6.22 1.01 -9.09
C GLY A 45 6.37 -0.50 -9.16
N ARG A 46 6.34 -1.18 -8.01
CA ARG A 46 6.24 -2.64 -7.98
C ARG A 46 4.94 -3.09 -8.64
N SER A 47 5.00 -4.21 -9.34
CA SER A 47 3.80 -4.86 -9.86
C SER A 47 3.08 -5.52 -8.69
N VAL A 48 2.13 -4.79 -8.06
CA VAL A 48 1.26 -5.39 -7.06
C VAL A 48 0.23 -6.21 -7.81
N THR A 49 0.23 -7.52 -7.63
CA THR A 49 -0.77 -8.40 -8.23
C THR A 49 -2.14 -8.11 -7.64
N ARG A 50 -3.19 -8.42 -8.41
CA ARG A 50 -4.58 -8.29 -7.94
C ARG A 50 -4.81 -9.15 -6.69
N GLU A 51 -4.16 -10.31 -6.63
CA GLU A 51 -4.17 -11.22 -5.49
C GLU A 51 -3.55 -10.60 -4.23
N GLU A 52 -2.40 -9.94 -4.31
CA GLU A 52 -1.78 -9.26 -3.16
C GLU A 52 -2.65 -8.11 -2.63
N LEU A 53 -3.28 -7.35 -3.54
CA LEU A 53 -4.27 -6.33 -3.18
C LEU A 53 -5.49 -6.95 -2.49
N ALA A 54 -6.04 -8.02 -3.06
CA ALA A 54 -7.19 -8.72 -2.49
C ALA A 54 -6.88 -9.31 -1.11
N GLU A 55 -5.67 -9.83 -0.93
CA GLU A 55 -5.18 -10.34 0.35
C GLU A 55 -5.09 -9.22 1.40
N GLY A 56 -4.57 -8.04 1.02
CA GLY A 56 -4.60 -6.86 1.88
C GLY A 56 -6.00 -6.45 2.32
N TYR A 57 -6.99 -6.51 1.42
CA TYR A 57 -8.40 -6.26 1.78
C TYR A 57 -8.96 -7.32 2.72
N ARG A 58 -8.67 -8.62 2.47
CA ARG A 58 -9.10 -9.71 3.34
C ARG A 58 -8.56 -9.56 4.76
N GLN A 59 -7.27 -9.26 4.91
CA GLN A 59 -6.66 -9.05 6.23
C GLN A 59 -7.26 -7.87 6.98
N ARG A 60 -7.57 -6.77 6.27
CA ARG A 60 -8.21 -5.61 6.89
C ARG A 60 -9.63 -5.92 7.35
N ALA A 61 -10.43 -6.59 6.52
CA ALA A 61 -11.78 -7.01 6.88
C ALA A 61 -11.77 -7.97 8.09
N GLN A 62 -10.82 -8.91 8.16
CA GLN A 62 -10.68 -9.80 9.31
C GLN A 62 -10.37 -9.02 10.58
N ARG A 63 -9.42 -8.10 10.53
CA ARG A 63 -9.06 -7.26 11.69
C ARG A 63 -10.21 -6.41 12.18
N ASP A 64 -10.99 -5.84 11.26
CA ASP A 64 -12.14 -5.00 11.62
C ASP A 64 -13.26 -5.86 12.25
N ALA A 65 -13.45 -7.10 11.79
CA ALA A 65 -14.37 -8.05 12.40
C ALA A 65 -13.91 -8.47 13.82
N ASP A 66 -12.64 -8.83 13.97
CA ASP A 66 -12.08 -9.20 15.29
C ASP A 66 -12.22 -8.05 16.30
N LEU A 67 -12.01 -6.81 15.86
CA LEU A 67 -12.16 -5.62 16.70
C LEU A 67 -13.63 -5.35 17.04
N ALA A 68 -14.56 -5.57 16.11
CA ALA A 68 -15.99 -5.44 16.37
C ALA A 68 -16.45 -6.45 17.43
N ASP A 69 -15.99 -7.71 17.34
CA ASP A 69 -16.28 -8.74 18.33
C ASP A 69 -15.71 -8.38 19.71
N GLU A 70 -14.46 -7.88 19.77
CA GLU A 70 -13.84 -7.44 21.03
C GLU A 70 -14.63 -6.28 21.69
N LEU A 71 -15.12 -5.35 20.88
CA LEU A 71 -15.83 -4.16 21.35
C LEU A 71 -17.33 -4.37 21.54
N GLU A 72 -17.87 -5.56 21.23
CA GLU A 72 -19.31 -5.87 21.35
C GLU A 72 -19.82 -5.64 22.78
N THR A 73 -19.09 -6.15 23.77
CA THR A 73 -19.48 -6.03 25.19
C THR A 73 -19.42 -4.58 25.67
N VAL A 74 -18.37 -3.85 25.29
CA VAL A 74 -18.20 -2.43 25.65
C VAL A 74 -19.29 -1.56 25.01
N SER A 75 -19.67 -1.88 23.77
CA SER A 75 -20.72 -1.17 23.03
C SER A 75 -22.10 -1.44 23.63
N ALA A 76 -22.39 -2.68 24.03
CA ALA A 76 -23.64 -3.03 24.70
C ALA A 76 -23.80 -2.29 26.04
N GLU A 77 -22.75 -2.22 26.86
CA GLU A 77 -22.76 -1.46 28.12
C GLU A 77 -22.92 0.05 27.89
N ALA A 78 -22.32 0.59 26.82
CA ALA A 78 -22.44 1.99 26.47
C ALA A 78 -23.86 2.33 26.00
N ASN A 79 -24.47 1.51 25.14
CA ASN A 79 -25.84 1.72 24.65
C ASN A 79 -26.86 1.60 25.78
N ASP A 80 -26.67 0.69 26.75
CA ASP A 80 -27.52 0.60 27.93
C ASP A 80 -27.51 1.90 28.77
N ARG A 81 -26.35 2.57 28.85
CA ARG A 81 -26.19 3.82 29.64
C ARG A 81 -26.48 5.10 28.86
N LEU A 82 -26.21 5.13 27.56
CA LEU A 82 -26.20 6.34 26.73
C LEU A 82 -27.30 6.33 25.65
N GLY A 83 -27.98 5.21 25.45
CA GLY A 83 -28.93 4.99 24.37
C GLY A 83 -28.24 4.59 23.05
N ASP A 84 -29.03 4.12 22.10
CA ASP A 84 -28.54 3.66 20.80
C ASP A 84 -27.98 4.80 19.94
N PRO A 85 -26.99 4.52 19.06
CA PRO A 85 -26.50 5.50 18.11
C PRO A 85 -27.61 5.96 17.15
N PRO A 86 -27.63 7.24 16.78
CA PRO A 86 -28.69 7.80 15.96
C PRO A 86 -28.66 7.28 14.51
N GLU A 87 -29.84 7.03 13.95
CA GLU A 87 -30.02 6.61 12.55
C GLU A 87 -30.02 7.84 11.62
N TRP A 88 -28.85 8.26 11.13
CA TRP A 88 -28.75 9.26 10.06
C TRP A 88 -27.69 8.91 9.02
#